data_AF-A0A957AZ26-F1
#
_entry.id   AF-A0A957AZ26-F1
#
_cell.length_a   1.000
_cell.length_b   1.000
_cell.length_c   1.000
_cell.angle_alpha   90.00
_cell.angle_beta   90.00
_cell.angle_gamma   90.00
#
_symmetry.space_group_name_H-M   'P 1'
#
loop_
_entity.id
_entity.type
_entity.pdbx_description
1 polymer ?
#
loop_
_entity_poly.entity_id
_entity_poly.type
_entity_poly.pdbx_seq_one_letter_code
_entity_poly.pdbx_strand_id
1 'polypeptide(L)'
;MSKAEILINGSLGEPFYAAQGDNQRITAVGWMSWWLPAQPDDPNWKNRQPVFSNFTIDNRPVQQLATPWGTHVGGLWQQVPAAPGNRYELTVEGQAWSSDDTTPGSRVEAGDVNLQVGIDPTGGLDPESPLIEWSPVAQPLSRWETLHLTADAETATITVYLKSAPTLPKRQQSVFWRNAFLRPIGRHRRSINIVGTGDTHILLEPEHPHPGEPVRVTISSTREHKAIDLLVKDPAELLTAVSLQGHALDGERHLWRYEFVPKEDGLYEVRFVGDKGARLLALRLLQVARDVQLVPSDASRLSYKRVYVLLPPTADIHWFTAAARGGFDGRFTIGFSADDAGVGDLGDKQVLAVNPHHWPEVLTASWFQHHYPGVKFTAVIASKPDDLEAWLKDWLDET
;
A
#
# COMPACT_ATOMS: atom_id res chain seq x y z
N MET A 1 -11.83 -2.78 7.63
CA MET A 1 -10.60 -3.35 7.03
C MET A 1 -10.63 -2.98 5.56
N SER A 2 -9.73 -2.13 5.08
CA SER A 2 -9.62 -1.87 3.64
C SER A 2 -9.25 -3.17 2.94
N LYS A 3 -10.09 -3.61 2.00
CA LYS A 3 -9.73 -4.64 1.02
C LYS A 3 -8.64 -4.03 0.15
N ALA A 4 -7.38 -4.34 0.42
CA ALA A 4 -6.32 -4.01 -0.53
C ALA A 4 -6.51 -4.92 -1.75
N GLU A 5 -7.33 -4.47 -2.70
CA GLU A 5 -7.55 -5.14 -3.98
C GLU A 5 -6.34 -4.87 -4.88
N ILE A 6 -5.65 -5.93 -5.26
CA ILE A 6 -4.39 -5.81 -5.99
C ILE A 6 -4.62 -5.76 -7.50
N LEU A 7 -5.72 -6.34 -7.98
CA LEU A 7 -6.02 -6.45 -9.41
C LEU A 7 -6.30 -5.09 -10.04
N ILE A 8 -5.86 -4.91 -11.27
CA ILE A 8 -6.31 -3.81 -12.12
C ILE A 8 -7.62 -4.26 -12.77
N ASN A 9 -8.68 -3.46 -12.62
CA ASN A 9 -10.02 -3.78 -13.11
C ASN A 9 -10.47 -5.20 -12.73
N GLY A 10 -10.42 -5.52 -11.42
CA GLY A 10 -10.97 -6.77 -10.89
C GLY A 10 -12.46 -6.95 -11.20
N SER A 11 -13.18 -5.88 -11.56
CA SER A 11 -14.56 -5.98 -12.01
C SER A 11 -14.73 -6.85 -13.27
N LEU A 12 -13.67 -7.00 -14.09
CA LEU A 12 -13.69 -7.60 -15.43
C LEU A 12 -14.80 -7.00 -16.31
N GLY A 13 -15.02 -5.71 -16.12
CA GLY A 13 -15.98 -4.87 -16.81
C GLY A 13 -15.27 -3.70 -17.49
N GLU A 14 -16.00 -2.61 -17.64
CA GLU A 14 -15.46 -1.39 -18.25
C GLU A 14 -14.26 -0.81 -17.45
N PRO A 15 -13.31 -0.15 -18.13
CA PRO A 15 -13.21 -0.01 -19.58
C PRO A 15 -12.62 -1.26 -20.26
N PHE A 16 -12.94 -1.46 -21.54
CA PHE A 16 -12.37 -2.50 -22.40
C PHE A 16 -11.46 -1.90 -23.48
N TYR A 17 -10.57 -2.71 -24.03
CA TYR A 17 -9.69 -2.31 -25.14
C TYR A 17 -9.45 -3.48 -26.11
N ALA A 18 -9.13 -3.17 -27.37
CA ALA A 18 -8.68 -4.16 -28.34
C ALA A 18 -7.21 -4.52 -28.06
N ALA A 19 -6.98 -5.70 -27.48
CA ALA A 19 -5.64 -6.18 -27.15
C ALA A 19 -4.80 -6.31 -28.42
N GLN A 20 -3.63 -5.67 -28.40
CA GLN A 20 -2.70 -5.64 -29.54
C GLN A 20 -3.34 -5.08 -30.84
N GLY A 21 -4.41 -4.29 -30.72
CA GLY A 21 -5.13 -3.71 -31.86
C GLY A 21 -6.06 -4.69 -32.59
N ASP A 22 -6.30 -5.88 -32.04
CA ASP A 22 -7.18 -6.90 -32.62
C ASP A 22 -8.61 -6.78 -32.07
N ASN A 23 -9.57 -6.49 -32.94
CA ASN A 23 -10.99 -6.35 -32.59
C ASN A 23 -11.66 -7.67 -32.22
N GLN A 24 -11.01 -8.82 -32.46
CA GLN A 24 -11.45 -10.12 -31.94
C GLN A 24 -10.88 -10.42 -30.55
N ARG A 25 -10.04 -9.52 -30.01
CA ARG A 25 -9.38 -9.67 -28.72
C ARG A 25 -9.71 -8.48 -27.82
N ILE A 26 -11.00 -8.20 -27.61
CA ILE A 26 -11.45 -7.15 -26.70
C ILE A 26 -11.41 -7.66 -25.26
N THR A 27 -10.60 -7.02 -24.43
CA THR A 27 -10.33 -7.40 -23.03
C THR A 27 -10.57 -6.23 -22.09
N ALA A 28 -10.99 -6.52 -20.85
CA ALA A 28 -11.03 -5.55 -19.77
C ALA A 28 -9.62 -4.96 -19.57
N VAL A 29 -9.52 -3.63 -19.42
CA VAL A 29 -8.22 -2.95 -19.18
C VAL A 29 -7.54 -3.58 -17.97
N GLY A 30 -6.24 -3.87 -18.07
CA GLY A 30 -5.50 -4.62 -17.08
C GLY A 30 -5.47 -6.13 -17.32
N TRP A 31 -6.19 -6.69 -18.27
CA TRP A 31 -6.18 -8.13 -18.56
C TRP A 31 -5.76 -8.42 -19.99
N MET A 32 -5.03 -9.51 -20.21
CA MET A 32 -4.59 -9.95 -21.53
C MET A 32 -5.12 -11.35 -21.85
N SER A 33 -5.52 -11.56 -23.11
CA SER A 33 -6.00 -12.85 -23.61
C SER A 33 -4.87 -13.83 -23.89
N TRP A 34 -5.14 -15.12 -23.66
CA TRP A 34 -4.28 -16.24 -24.04
C TRP A 34 -5.13 -17.44 -24.51
N TRP A 35 -4.57 -18.27 -25.38
CA TRP A 35 -5.15 -19.53 -25.82
C TRP A 35 -4.07 -20.46 -26.35
N LEU A 36 -4.32 -21.77 -26.31
CA LEU A 36 -3.48 -22.76 -26.98
C LEU A 36 -3.91 -22.87 -28.45
N PRO A 37 -2.97 -22.84 -29.40
CA PRO A 37 -3.29 -22.98 -30.82
C PRO A 37 -3.71 -24.41 -31.15
N ALA A 38 -4.55 -24.57 -32.17
CA ALA A 38 -4.79 -25.85 -32.81
C ALA A 38 -3.48 -26.42 -33.39
N GLN A 39 -3.31 -27.74 -33.28
CA GLN A 39 -2.20 -28.44 -33.91
C GLN A 39 -2.51 -28.75 -35.38
N PRO A 40 -1.51 -28.97 -36.25
CA PRO A 40 -1.73 -29.20 -37.69
C PRO A 40 -2.70 -30.33 -38.02
N ASP A 41 -2.73 -31.39 -37.21
CA ASP A 41 -3.58 -32.58 -37.40
C ASP A 41 -4.88 -32.54 -36.56
N ASP A 42 -5.11 -31.46 -35.81
CA ASP A 42 -6.35 -31.32 -35.05
C ASP A 42 -7.54 -31.14 -36.00
N PRO A 43 -8.70 -31.75 -35.71
CA PRO A 43 -9.91 -31.48 -36.46
C PRO A 43 -10.27 -29.99 -36.33
N ASN A 44 -10.92 -29.42 -37.35
CA ASN A 44 -11.17 -27.98 -37.45
C ASN A 44 -11.98 -27.35 -36.29
N TRP A 45 -12.66 -28.16 -35.49
CA TRP A 45 -13.41 -27.73 -34.30
C TRP A 45 -12.54 -27.69 -33.03
N LYS A 46 -11.36 -28.28 -33.03
CA LYS A 46 -10.51 -28.41 -31.85
C LYS A 46 -9.56 -27.22 -31.71
N ASN A 47 -9.45 -26.67 -30.49
CA ASN A 47 -8.55 -25.56 -30.15
C ASN A 47 -8.62 -24.37 -31.13
N ARG A 48 -9.83 -24.01 -31.53
CA ARG A 48 -10.05 -22.82 -32.35
C ARG A 48 -9.69 -21.58 -31.55
N GLN A 49 -9.13 -20.57 -32.21
CA GLN A 49 -8.90 -19.26 -31.61
C GLN A 49 -10.24 -18.72 -31.06
N PRO A 50 -10.33 -18.44 -29.74
CA PRO A 50 -11.52 -17.82 -29.17
C PRO A 50 -11.63 -16.36 -29.58
N VAL A 51 -12.86 -15.86 -29.64
CA VAL A 51 -13.15 -14.42 -29.69
C VAL A 51 -13.32 -13.90 -28.26
N PHE A 52 -12.61 -12.83 -27.94
CA PHE A 52 -12.75 -12.11 -26.67
C PHE A 52 -13.52 -10.81 -26.92
N SER A 53 -14.53 -10.58 -26.09
CA SER A 53 -15.46 -9.46 -26.23
C SER A 53 -15.93 -8.96 -24.86
N ASN A 54 -16.51 -7.77 -24.82
CA ASN A 54 -17.45 -7.47 -23.74
C ASN A 54 -18.81 -8.08 -24.10
N PHE A 55 -19.61 -8.37 -23.07
CA PHE A 55 -20.99 -8.82 -23.23
C PHE A 55 -21.84 -8.24 -22.11
N THR A 56 -23.11 -7.95 -22.38
CA THR A 56 -24.03 -7.48 -21.34
C THR A 56 -24.91 -8.63 -20.86
N ILE A 57 -24.75 -9.00 -19.59
CA ILE A 57 -25.59 -9.98 -18.91
C ILE A 57 -25.97 -9.42 -17.54
N ASP A 58 -27.20 -9.66 -17.09
CA ASP A 58 -27.75 -9.05 -15.87
C ASP A 58 -27.65 -7.51 -15.85
N ASN A 59 -27.85 -6.86 -17.01
CA ASN A 59 -27.68 -5.41 -17.20
C ASN A 59 -26.30 -4.87 -16.82
N ARG A 60 -25.26 -5.70 -16.88
CA ARG A 60 -23.88 -5.32 -16.57
C ARG A 60 -22.93 -5.78 -17.68
N PRO A 61 -21.98 -4.94 -18.11
CA PRO A 61 -20.91 -5.38 -18.97
C PRO A 61 -19.95 -6.33 -18.22
N VAL A 62 -19.67 -7.46 -18.84
CA VAL A 62 -18.76 -8.50 -18.35
C VAL A 62 -17.77 -8.90 -19.45
N GLN A 63 -16.68 -9.53 -19.07
CA GLN A 63 -15.73 -10.09 -19.99
C GLN A 63 -16.22 -11.43 -20.54
N GLN A 64 -16.25 -11.56 -21.87
CA GLN A 64 -16.63 -12.77 -22.58
C GLN A 64 -15.42 -13.40 -23.29
N LEU A 65 -15.45 -14.74 -23.37
CA LEU A 65 -14.66 -15.56 -24.27
C LEU A 65 -15.62 -16.52 -24.99
N ALA A 66 -15.62 -16.55 -26.32
CA ALA A 66 -16.55 -17.35 -27.12
C ALA A 66 -15.86 -18.13 -28.25
N THR A 67 -16.27 -19.39 -28.42
CA THR A 67 -15.74 -20.30 -29.46
C THR A 67 -16.87 -21.18 -30.01
N PRO A 68 -17.92 -20.61 -30.63
CA PRO A 68 -19.09 -21.38 -31.06
C PRO A 68 -18.70 -22.44 -32.12
N TRP A 69 -19.29 -23.62 -32.00
CA TRP A 69 -18.95 -24.82 -32.81
C TRP A 69 -17.47 -25.22 -32.71
N GLY A 70 -16.83 -24.94 -31.58
CA GLY A 70 -15.43 -25.27 -31.35
C GLY A 70 -15.13 -25.51 -29.88
N THR A 71 -13.97 -26.10 -29.65
CA THR A 71 -13.35 -26.16 -28.33
C THR A 71 -12.15 -25.23 -28.29
N HIS A 72 -11.70 -24.91 -27.10
CA HIS A 72 -10.51 -24.12 -26.84
C HIS A 72 -9.89 -24.53 -25.51
N VAL A 73 -8.64 -24.14 -25.30
CA VAL A 73 -8.05 -23.98 -23.98
C VAL A 73 -7.53 -22.56 -23.94
N GLY A 74 -8.10 -21.74 -23.07
CA GLY A 74 -7.77 -20.32 -23.07
C GLY A 74 -8.53 -19.51 -22.03
N GLY A 75 -8.15 -18.24 -21.94
CA GLY A 75 -8.72 -17.31 -20.99
C GLY A 75 -7.91 -16.03 -20.89
N LEU A 76 -7.76 -15.52 -19.67
CA LEU A 76 -7.15 -14.22 -19.41
C LEU A 76 -6.04 -14.35 -18.38
N TRP A 77 -5.11 -13.41 -18.38
CA TRP A 77 -4.10 -13.30 -17.34
C TRP A 77 -3.84 -11.84 -16.96
N GLN A 78 -3.34 -11.65 -15.73
CA GLN A 78 -2.81 -10.39 -15.21
C GLN A 78 -1.65 -10.67 -14.25
N GLN A 79 -0.53 -9.98 -14.44
CA GLN A 79 0.56 -9.94 -13.47
C GLN A 79 0.31 -8.85 -12.43
N VAL A 80 0.60 -9.18 -11.18
CA VAL A 80 0.37 -8.30 -10.04
C VAL A 80 1.54 -8.33 -9.07
N PRO A 81 1.78 -7.22 -8.34
CA PRO A 81 2.83 -7.20 -7.34
C PRO A 81 2.51 -8.13 -6.19
N ALA A 82 3.53 -8.80 -5.69
CA ALA A 82 3.47 -9.73 -4.57
C ALA A 82 4.67 -9.58 -3.63
N ALA A 83 4.63 -10.27 -2.49
CA ALA A 83 5.80 -10.46 -1.65
C ALA A 83 6.09 -11.96 -1.51
N PRO A 84 7.32 -12.41 -1.77
CA PRO A 84 7.71 -13.80 -1.54
C PRO A 84 7.35 -14.28 -0.12
N GLY A 85 6.73 -15.45 -0.04
CA GLY A 85 6.26 -16.07 1.20
C GLY A 85 4.93 -15.54 1.73
N ASN A 86 4.31 -14.52 1.10
CA ASN A 86 2.93 -14.16 1.40
C ASN A 86 1.97 -15.13 0.73
N ARG A 87 0.89 -15.46 1.45
CA ARG A 87 -0.25 -16.19 0.89
C ARG A 87 -1.28 -15.23 0.31
N TYR A 88 -1.81 -15.58 -0.85
CA TYR A 88 -2.85 -14.83 -1.54
C TYR A 88 -4.11 -15.67 -1.68
N GLU A 89 -5.26 -15.00 -1.63
CA GLU A 89 -6.57 -15.57 -1.93
C GLU A 89 -7.13 -14.89 -3.18
N LEU A 90 -7.46 -15.70 -4.17
CA LEU A 90 -8.11 -15.30 -5.41
C LEU A 90 -9.55 -15.82 -5.42
N THR A 91 -10.50 -14.93 -5.70
CA THR A 91 -11.89 -15.30 -5.99
C THR A 91 -12.35 -14.65 -7.27
N VAL A 92 -13.07 -15.38 -8.13
CA VAL A 92 -13.61 -14.86 -9.39
C VAL A 92 -14.98 -15.47 -9.66
N GLU A 93 -15.94 -14.68 -10.11
CA GLU A 93 -17.23 -15.21 -10.56
C GLU A 93 -17.17 -15.59 -12.03
N GLY A 94 -17.54 -16.84 -12.34
CA GLY A 94 -17.64 -17.37 -13.69
C GLY A 94 -19.02 -17.95 -13.97
N GLN A 95 -19.47 -17.83 -15.21
CA GLN A 95 -20.55 -18.65 -15.76
C GLN A 95 -20.24 -19.03 -17.21
N ALA A 96 -20.91 -20.04 -17.73
CA ALA A 96 -20.73 -20.45 -19.12
C ALA A 96 -22.04 -20.95 -19.76
N TRP A 97 -22.12 -20.79 -21.07
CA TRP A 97 -23.14 -21.42 -21.91
C TRP A 97 -22.46 -22.48 -22.77
N SER A 98 -22.99 -23.69 -22.71
CA SER A 98 -22.58 -24.81 -23.55
C SER A 98 -23.82 -25.64 -23.89
N SER A 99 -24.29 -25.61 -25.13
CA SER A 99 -25.49 -26.34 -25.58
C SER A 99 -25.61 -26.29 -27.11
N ASP A 100 -26.27 -27.29 -27.69
CA ASP A 100 -26.64 -27.29 -29.12
C ASP A 100 -27.99 -26.60 -29.41
N ASP A 101 -28.76 -26.33 -28.36
CA ASP A 101 -30.02 -25.59 -28.44
C ASP A 101 -29.78 -24.12 -28.86
N THR A 102 -30.79 -23.45 -29.40
CA THR A 102 -30.68 -22.04 -29.84
C THR A 102 -30.99 -21.02 -28.76
N THR A 103 -31.68 -21.45 -27.69
CA THR A 103 -32.11 -20.59 -26.60
C THR A 103 -30.90 -20.19 -25.76
N PRO A 104 -30.57 -18.89 -25.64
CA PRO A 104 -29.41 -18.43 -24.88
C PRO A 104 -29.38 -19.00 -23.46
N GLY A 105 -28.25 -19.61 -23.08
CA GLY A 105 -28.09 -20.20 -21.75
C GLY A 105 -28.89 -21.48 -21.52
N SER A 106 -29.44 -22.10 -22.58
CA SER A 106 -29.98 -23.46 -22.48
C SER A 106 -28.92 -24.43 -21.93
N ARG A 107 -29.38 -25.42 -21.18
CA ARG A 107 -28.57 -26.51 -20.64
C ARG A 107 -28.90 -27.86 -21.27
N VAL A 108 -29.73 -27.86 -22.33
CA VAL A 108 -30.08 -29.08 -23.06
C VAL A 108 -28.81 -29.61 -23.73
N GLU A 109 -28.48 -30.88 -23.46
CA GLU A 109 -27.27 -31.54 -23.98
C GLU A 109 -26.00 -30.71 -23.80
N ALA A 110 -25.86 -30.09 -22.62
CA ALA A 110 -24.72 -29.24 -22.33
C ALA A 110 -23.40 -30.01 -22.35
N GLY A 111 -22.35 -29.37 -22.86
CA GLY A 111 -20.99 -29.87 -22.77
C GLY A 111 -20.28 -29.34 -21.52
N ASP A 112 -19.20 -30.01 -21.14
CA ASP A 112 -18.31 -29.50 -20.09
C ASP A 112 -17.61 -28.23 -20.57
N VAL A 113 -17.47 -27.27 -19.66
CA VAL A 113 -16.84 -25.97 -19.88
C VAL A 113 -15.50 -25.83 -19.17
N ASN A 114 -15.28 -26.64 -18.13
CA ASN A 114 -14.04 -26.78 -17.38
C ASN A 114 -13.42 -25.44 -16.97
N LEU A 115 -14.19 -24.62 -16.24
CA LEU A 115 -13.69 -23.33 -15.75
C LEU A 115 -12.72 -23.56 -14.59
N GLN A 116 -11.63 -22.81 -14.57
CA GLN A 116 -10.65 -22.77 -13.47
C GLN A 116 -10.11 -21.35 -13.29
N VAL A 117 -9.68 -21.02 -12.08
CA VAL A 117 -8.81 -19.88 -11.79
C VAL A 117 -7.45 -20.39 -11.32
N GLY A 118 -6.38 -19.66 -11.65
CA GLY A 118 -5.02 -20.09 -11.37
C GLY A 118 -4.12 -18.98 -10.88
N ILE A 119 -3.06 -19.34 -10.17
CA ILE A 119 -1.96 -18.46 -9.79
C ILE A 119 -0.65 -19.16 -10.18
N ASP A 120 0.17 -18.51 -11.02
CA ASP A 120 1.58 -18.84 -11.14
C ASP A 120 2.34 -18.10 -10.02
N PRO A 121 2.88 -18.81 -9.02
CA PRO A 121 3.52 -18.18 -7.86
C PRO A 121 4.87 -17.53 -8.19
N THR A 122 5.42 -17.83 -9.37
CA THR A 122 6.69 -17.26 -9.84
C THR A 122 6.50 -16.03 -10.73
N GLY A 123 5.28 -15.78 -11.19
CA GLY A 123 4.96 -14.71 -12.13
C GLY A 123 5.19 -15.09 -13.60
N GLY A 124 5.28 -16.38 -13.91
CA GLY A 124 5.40 -16.88 -15.28
C GLY A 124 4.24 -16.45 -16.18
N LEU A 125 4.51 -16.33 -17.48
CA LEU A 125 3.50 -16.01 -18.51
C LEU A 125 3.16 -17.18 -19.43
N ASP A 126 3.84 -18.31 -19.30
CA ASP A 126 3.55 -19.54 -20.06
C ASP A 126 2.28 -20.21 -19.50
N PRO A 127 1.16 -20.21 -20.23
CA PRO A 127 -0.10 -20.78 -19.75
C PRO A 127 -0.07 -22.32 -19.64
N GLU A 128 0.96 -22.99 -20.18
CA GLU A 128 1.17 -24.43 -20.05
C GLU A 128 2.12 -24.79 -18.90
N SER A 129 2.61 -23.79 -18.17
CA SER A 129 3.52 -23.98 -17.04
C SER A 129 2.91 -24.92 -15.99
N PRO A 130 3.63 -25.99 -15.58
CA PRO A 130 3.17 -26.88 -14.51
C PRO A 130 3.25 -26.22 -13.13
N LEU A 131 3.85 -25.03 -13.01
CA LEU A 131 3.91 -24.25 -11.78
C LEU A 131 2.61 -23.52 -11.48
N ILE A 132 1.70 -23.40 -12.46
CA ILE A 132 0.40 -22.76 -12.23
C ILE A 132 -0.41 -23.66 -11.30
N GLU A 133 -0.71 -23.16 -10.12
CA GLU A 133 -1.66 -23.76 -9.20
C GLU A 133 -3.07 -23.42 -9.70
N TRP A 134 -3.90 -24.44 -9.94
CA TRP A 134 -5.27 -24.26 -10.42
C TRP A 134 -6.29 -24.63 -9.35
N SER A 135 -7.41 -23.90 -9.32
CA SER A 135 -8.60 -24.32 -8.57
C SER A 135 -9.12 -25.66 -9.08
N PRO A 136 -9.97 -26.36 -8.31
CA PRO A 136 -10.80 -27.42 -8.84
C PRO A 136 -11.57 -26.97 -10.10
N VAL A 137 -11.86 -27.92 -10.98
CA VAL A 137 -12.63 -27.68 -12.20
C VAL A 137 -14.09 -27.39 -11.85
N ALA A 138 -14.64 -26.30 -12.38
CA ALA A 138 -16.03 -25.89 -12.20
C ALA A 138 -16.85 -26.01 -13.49
N GLN A 139 -18.14 -26.33 -13.35
CA GLN A 139 -19.13 -26.42 -14.44
C GLN A 139 -20.32 -25.47 -14.22
N PRO A 140 -20.11 -24.15 -14.16
CA PRO A 140 -21.17 -23.18 -13.87
C PRO A 140 -22.01 -22.89 -15.12
N LEU A 141 -22.75 -23.90 -15.59
CA LEU A 141 -23.63 -23.78 -16.74
C LEU A 141 -24.81 -22.86 -16.42
N SER A 142 -24.88 -21.72 -17.09
CA SER A 142 -25.94 -20.69 -16.99
C SER A 142 -26.29 -20.30 -15.55
N ARG A 143 -25.29 -20.24 -14.67
CA ARG A 143 -25.38 -19.73 -13.30
C ARG A 143 -24.04 -19.13 -12.93
N TRP A 144 -24.04 -18.07 -12.14
CA TRP A 144 -22.80 -17.56 -11.56
C TRP A 144 -22.33 -18.47 -10.44
N GLU A 145 -21.05 -18.80 -10.45
CA GLU A 145 -20.37 -19.55 -9.40
C GLU A 145 -19.05 -18.83 -9.07
N THR A 146 -18.74 -18.71 -7.77
CA THR A 146 -17.47 -18.13 -7.33
C THR A 146 -16.43 -19.23 -7.27
N LEU A 147 -15.44 -19.14 -8.14
CA LEU A 147 -14.24 -19.97 -8.08
C LEU A 147 -13.27 -19.36 -7.07
N HIS A 148 -12.55 -20.20 -6.35
CA HIS A 148 -11.64 -19.82 -5.27
C HIS A 148 -10.34 -20.60 -5.36
N LEU A 149 -9.23 -19.92 -5.06
CA LEU A 149 -7.90 -20.50 -4.96
C LEU A 149 -7.07 -19.73 -3.93
N THR A 150 -6.20 -20.42 -3.22
CA THR A 150 -5.12 -19.80 -2.43
C THR A 150 -3.78 -20.34 -2.87
N ALA A 151 -2.78 -19.47 -2.99
CA ALA A 151 -1.40 -19.85 -3.34
C ALA A 151 -0.40 -18.96 -2.59
N ASP A 152 0.81 -19.46 -2.38
CA ASP A 152 1.92 -18.71 -1.79
C ASP A 152 2.79 -18.10 -2.89
N ALA A 153 3.08 -16.80 -2.82
CA ALA A 153 3.95 -16.16 -3.80
C ALA A 153 5.40 -16.60 -3.57
N GLU A 154 6.10 -16.97 -4.64
CA GLU A 154 7.52 -17.31 -4.61
C GLU A 154 8.41 -16.12 -5.00
N THR A 155 7.87 -15.19 -5.79
CA THR A 155 8.58 -13.99 -6.24
C THR A 155 7.81 -12.71 -5.90
N ALA A 156 8.37 -11.56 -6.30
CA ALA A 156 7.74 -10.26 -6.11
C ALA A 156 6.62 -9.95 -7.12
N THR A 157 6.36 -10.87 -8.04
CA THR A 157 5.27 -10.79 -9.02
C THR A 157 4.62 -12.16 -9.13
N ILE A 158 3.29 -12.22 -9.08
CA ILE A 158 2.55 -13.45 -9.42
C ILE A 158 1.69 -13.18 -10.66
N THR A 159 1.34 -14.24 -11.38
CA THR A 159 0.41 -14.14 -12.51
C THR A 159 -0.89 -14.82 -12.13
N VAL A 160 -1.99 -14.08 -12.19
CA VAL A 160 -3.34 -14.62 -12.07
C VAL A 160 -3.82 -15.07 -13.44
N TYR A 161 -4.40 -16.27 -13.51
CA TYR A 161 -4.98 -16.84 -14.72
C TYR A 161 -6.47 -17.14 -14.55
N LEU A 162 -7.25 -16.87 -15.59
CA LEU A 162 -8.60 -17.40 -15.80
C LEU A 162 -8.53 -18.39 -16.96
N LYS A 163 -9.24 -19.51 -16.84
CA LYS A 163 -9.20 -20.59 -17.83
C LYS A 163 -10.57 -21.18 -18.07
N SER A 164 -10.83 -21.50 -19.32
CA SER A 164 -11.90 -22.40 -19.75
C SER A 164 -11.36 -23.38 -20.77
N ALA A 165 -11.87 -24.62 -20.73
CA ALA A 165 -11.34 -25.72 -21.53
C ALA A 165 -12.44 -26.70 -21.95
N PRO A 166 -13.44 -26.26 -22.74
CA PRO A 166 -14.56 -27.12 -23.09
C PRO A 166 -14.17 -28.34 -23.91
N THR A 167 -14.89 -29.45 -23.69
CA THR A 167 -14.57 -30.75 -24.31
C THR A 167 -15.30 -31.02 -25.62
N LEU A 168 -16.42 -30.33 -25.86
CA LEU A 168 -17.27 -30.55 -27.03
C LEU A 168 -17.52 -29.24 -27.80
N PRO A 169 -17.56 -29.29 -29.15
CA PRO A 169 -17.76 -28.12 -30.00
C PRO A 169 -19.24 -27.73 -30.10
N LYS A 170 -19.83 -27.32 -28.97
CA LYS A 170 -21.25 -26.98 -28.89
C LYS A 170 -21.58 -25.70 -29.67
N ARG A 171 -22.81 -25.62 -30.19
CA ARG A 171 -23.30 -24.43 -30.90
C ARG A 171 -23.16 -23.15 -30.06
N GLN A 172 -23.71 -23.18 -28.85
CA GLN A 172 -23.42 -22.18 -27.83
C GLN A 172 -22.16 -22.60 -27.11
N GLN A 173 -21.13 -21.76 -27.14
CA GLN A 173 -19.90 -21.99 -26.40
C GLN A 173 -19.33 -20.64 -25.99
N SER A 174 -19.71 -20.17 -24.81
CA SER A 174 -19.32 -18.86 -24.29
C SER A 174 -19.08 -18.93 -22.79
N VAL A 175 -18.10 -18.20 -22.34
CA VAL A 175 -17.72 -18.08 -20.93
C VAL A 175 -17.72 -16.61 -20.57
N PHE A 176 -18.20 -16.30 -19.37
CA PHE A 176 -18.36 -14.95 -18.87
C PHE A 176 -17.69 -14.85 -17.49
N TRP A 177 -16.88 -13.83 -17.30
CA TRP A 177 -16.15 -13.57 -16.06
C TRP A 177 -16.49 -12.20 -15.50
N ARG A 178 -16.66 -12.12 -14.17
CA ARG A 178 -16.82 -10.86 -13.44
C ARG A 178 -16.26 -10.97 -12.01
N ASN A 179 -16.10 -9.82 -11.35
CA ASN A 179 -15.86 -9.77 -9.90
C ASN A 179 -14.66 -10.63 -9.44
N ALA A 180 -13.52 -10.48 -10.11
CA ALA A 180 -12.24 -10.97 -9.63
C ALA A 180 -11.74 -10.11 -8.45
N PHE A 181 -11.29 -10.78 -7.40
CA PHE A 181 -10.65 -10.16 -6.24
C PHE A 181 -9.40 -10.95 -5.87
N LEU A 182 -8.30 -10.24 -5.62
CA LEU A 182 -7.07 -10.83 -5.11
C LEU A 182 -6.62 -10.05 -3.88
N ARG A 183 -6.40 -10.77 -2.78
CA ARG A 183 -5.92 -10.17 -1.53
C ARG A 183 -4.86 -11.04 -0.85
N PRO A 184 -3.92 -10.44 -0.11
CA PRO A 184 -3.07 -11.19 0.78
C PRO A 184 -3.89 -11.67 1.99
N ILE A 185 -3.57 -12.86 2.50
CA ILE A 185 -4.17 -13.43 3.71
C ILE A 185 -3.09 -13.82 4.72
N GLY A 186 -3.43 -13.76 6.02
CA GLY A 186 -2.50 -14.06 7.10
C GLY A 186 -1.52 -12.92 7.42
N ARG A 187 -0.32 -13.27 7.91
CA ARG A 187 0.73 -12.28 8.24
C ARG A 187 1.32 -11.71 6.96
N HIS A 188 0.72 -10.64 6.47
CA HIS A 188 1.16 -9.93 5.28
C HIS A 188 2.48 -9.19 5.54
N ARG A 189 3.55 -9.60 4.86
CA ARG A 189 4.76 -8.79 4.73
C ARG A 189 4.55 -7.84 3.54
N ARG A 190 4.54 -6.54 3.79
CA ARG A 190 4.64 -5.57 2.69
C ARG A 190 6.04 -5.71 2.09
N SER A 191 6.14 -6.19 0.85
CA SER A 191 7.38 -6.07 0.10
C SER A 191 7.59 -4.58 -0.19
N ILE A 192 8.63 -4.00 0.40
CA ILE A 192 9.11 -2.65 0.08
C ILE A 192 9.91 -2.67 -1.24
N ASN A 193 9.95 -3.82 -1.92
CA ASN A 193 10.88 -4.04 -3.01
C ASN A 193 10.33 -3.44 -4.30
N ILE A 194 11.17 -2.60 -4.90
CA ILE A 194 11.11 -2.21 -6.29
C ILE A 194 10.93 -3.50 -7.10
N VAL A 195 9.74 -3.73 -7.64
CA VAL A 195 9.54 -4.79 -8.61
C VAL A 195 10.17 -4.29 -9.88
N GLY A 196 11.00 -5.09 -10.51
CA GLY A 196 11.51 -4.85 -11.84
C GLY A 196 11.99 -6.18 -12.38
N THR A 197 11.66 -6.53 -13.62
CA THR A 197 12.56 -7.45 -14.33
C THR A 197 13.92 -6.77 -14.29
N GLY A 198 14.96 -7.38 -13.71
CA GLY A 198 16.11 -6.70 -13.09
C GLY A 198 16.90 -5.65 -13.91
N ASP A 199 16.55 -5.42 -15.16
CA ASP A 199 17.06 -4.32 -16.00
C ASP A 199 16.19 -3.05 -16.01
N THR A 200 14.94 -3.09 -15.53
CA THR A 200 13.98 -1.96 -15.59
C THR A 200 13.93 -1.22 -14.25
N HIS A 201 14.21 0.09 -14.28
CA HIS A 201 14.36 0.93 -13.09
C HIS A 201 13.45 2.16 -13.16
N ILE A 202 12.90 2.57 -12.02
CA ILE A 202 12.04 3.77 -11.86
C ILE A 202 12.77 4.81 -11.02
N LEU A 203 13.12 5.95 -11.62
CA LEU A 203 13.63 7.13 -10.92
C LEU A 203 12.49 8.15 -10.75
N LEU A 204 12.40 8.74 -9.55
CA LEU A 204 11.40 9.74 -9.18
C LEU A 204 12.13 11.02 -8.77
N GLU A 205 11.70 12.17 -9.29
CA GLU A 205 12.26 13.47 -8.94
C GLU A 205 11.13 14.49 -8.67
N PRO A 206 11.08 15.08 -7.46
CA PRO A 206 11.91 14.77 -6.29
C PRO A 206 11.54 13.40 -5.68
N GLU A 207 12.44 12.85 -4.84
CA GLU A 207 12.19 11.57 -4.16
C GLU A 207 11.23 11.68 -2.97
N HIS A 208 11.11 12.88 -2.39
CA HIS A 208 10.24 13.21 -1.25
C HIS A 208 9.39 14.45 -1.59
N PRO A 209 8.45 14.34 -2.54
CA PRO A 209 7.62 15.46 -2.96
C PRO A 209 6.60 15.84 -1.90
N HIS A 210 6.22 17.12 -1.93
CA HIS A 210 5.05 17.61 -1.20
C HIS A 210 3.77 17.49 -2.05
N PRO A 211 2.57 17.43 -1.44
CA PRO A 211 1.33 17.50 -2.20
C PRO A 211 1.25 18.76 -3.06
N GLY A 212 0.91 18.60 -4.34
CA GLY A 212 0.86 19.66 -5.34
C GLY A 212 2.17 19.89 -6.10
N GLU A 213 3.28 19.28 -5.66
CA GLU A 213 4.57 19.37 -6.35
C GLU A 213 4.65 18.35 -7.50
N PRO A 214 4.94 18.76 -8.75
CA PRO A 214 5.08 17.82 -9.86
C PRO A 214 6.22 16.82 -9.65
N VAL A 215 5.92 15.55 -9.91
CA VAL A 215 6.88 14.45 -9.84
C VAL A 215 7.21 13.97 -11.25
N ARG A 216 8.48 14.10 -11.63
CA ARG A 216 9.00 13.54 -12.86
C ARG A 216 9.39 12.09 -12.63
N VAL A 217 8.92 11.21 -13.50
CA VAL A 217 9.20 9.78 -13.46
C VAL A 217 10.03 9.41 -14.67
N THR A 218 11.23 8.88 -14.45
CA THR A 218 12.08 8.35 -15.51
C THR A 218 12.18 6.85 -15.38
N ILE A 219 11.66 6.14 -16.37
CA ILE A 219 11.78 4.70 -16.51
C ILE A 219 12.98 4.40 -17.40
N SER A 220 13.88 3.53 -16.96
CA SER A 220 15.08 3.16 -17.70
C SER A 220 15.20 1.65 -17.85
N SER A 221 15.41 1.14 -19.07
CA SER A 221 15.56 -0.28 -19.37
C SER A 221 16.57 -0.52 -20.49
N THR A 222 17.32 -1.63 -20.45
CA THR A 222 18.13 -2.08 -21.61
C THR A 222 17.28 -2.72 -22.69
N ARG A 223 16.10 -3.23 -22.34
CA ARG A 223 15.13 -3.78 -23.30
C ARG A 223 14.10 -2.72 -23.68
N GLU A 224 13.75 -2.69 -24.97
CA GLU A 224 12.58 -1.94 -25.43
C GLU A 224 11.30 -2.64 -24.95
N HIS A 225 10.48 -1.91 -24.19
CA HIS A 225 9.15 -2.36 -23.81
C HIS A 225 8.11 -1.73 -24.75
N LYS A 226 7.10 -2.52 -25.14
CA LYS A 226 6.02 -2.10 -26.04
C LYS A 226 4.68 -2.05 -25.30
N ALA A 227 3.73 -1.30 -25.85
CA ALA A 227 2.40 -1.12 -25.26
C ALA A 227 2.44 -0.70 -23.78
N ILE A 228 3.38 0.20 -23.47
CA ILE A 228 3.68 0.64 -22.12
C ILE A 228 2.76 1.74 -21.63
N ASP A 229 2.60 1.81 -20.32
CA ASP A 229 1.91 2.89 -19.63
C ASP A 229 2.51 3.09 -18.23
N LEU A 230 2.20 4.22 -17.60
CA LEU A 230 2.52 4.46 -16.20
C LEU A 230 1.22 4.65 -15.43
N LEU A 231 0.94 3.71 -14.51
CA LEU A 231 -0.20 3.80 -13.61
C LEU A 231 0.30 4.29 -12.25
N VAL A 232 -0.32 5.36 -11.75
CA VAL A 232 -0.04 5.89 -10.42
C VAL A 232 -1.32 5.77 -9.61
N LYS A 233 -1.30 5.01 -8.52
CA LYS A 233 -2.39 4.98 -7.55
C LYS A 233 -2.08 5.87 -6.37
N ASP A 234 -3.08 6.63 -5.93
CA ASP A 234 -3.01 7.46 -4.74
C ASP A 234 -3.24 6.63 -3.46
N PRO A 235 -3.12 7.24 -2.26
CA PRO A 235 -3.36 6.55 -0.99
C PRO A 235 -4.78 6.01 -0.80
N ALA A 236 -5.74 6.48 -1.61
CA ALA A 236 -7.12 5.99 -1.66
C ALA A 236 -7.33 4.92 -2.75
N GLU A 237 -6.25 4.41 -3.36
CA GLU A 237 -6.21 3.42 -4.44
C GLU A 237 -6.85 3.91 -5.77
N LEU A 238 -7.01 5.22 -5.94
CA LEU A 238 -7.53 5.82 -7.16
C LEU A 238 -6.40 6.15 -8.13
N LEU A 239 -6.67 5.98 -9.43
CA LEU A 239 -5.71 6.34 -10.47
C LEU A 239 -5.52 7.85 -10.55
N THR A 240 -4.27 8.29 -10.42
CA THR A 240 -3.83 9.66 -10.65
C THR A 240 -3.57 9.87 -12.13
N ALA A 241 -3.90 11.06 -12.65
CA ALA A 241 -3.61 11.42 -14.03
C ALA A 241 -2.09 11.52 -14.25
N VAL A 242 -1.60 10.87 -15.30
CA VAL A 242 -0.19 10.84 -15.69
C VAL A 242 -0.08 11.33 -17.13
N SER A 243 0.98 12.08 -17.41
CA SER A 243 1.31 12.55 -18.76
C SER A 243 2.61 11.91 -19.24
N LEU A 244 2.62 11.39 -20.48
CA LEU A 244 3.84 10.94 -21.14
C LEU A 244 4.58 12.17 -21.69
N GLN A 245 5.81 12.37 -21.24
CA GLN A 245 6.68 13.47 -21.64
C GLN A 245 7.57 13.10 -22.83
N GLY A 246 7.88 11.81 -23.01
CA GLY A 246 8.56 11.34 -24.20
C GLY A 246 9.34 10.04 -24.01
N HIS A 247 9.93 9.59 -25.11
CA HIS A 247 10.83 8.43 -25.17
C HIS A 247 12.15 8.85 -25.82
N ALA A 248 13.26 8.37 -25.27
CA ALA A 248 14.59 8.56 -25.82
C ALA A 248 15.42 7.28 -25.70
N LEU A 249 16.44 7.15 -26.53
CA LEU A 249 17.51 6.16 -26.38
C LEU A 249 18.76 6.91 -25.91
N ASP A 250 19.29 6.54 -24.76
CA ASP A 250 20.50 7.13 -24.18
C ASP A 250 21.54 6.03 -23.97
N GLY A 251 22.57 6.03 -24.82
CA GLY A 251 23.48 4.89 -24.97
C GLY A 251 22.72 3.62 -25.36
N GLU A 252 22.77 2.61 -24.49
CA GLU A 252 22.09 1.31 -24.68
C GLU A 252 20.75 1.22 -23.93
N ARG A 253 20.28 2.31 -23.30
CA ARG A 253 19.08 2.28 -22.45
C ARG A 253 17.94 3.09 -23.04
N HIS A 254 16.76 2.49 -23.08
CA HIS A 254 15.50 3.16 -23.37
C HIS A 254 15.06 3.94 -22.14
N LEU A 255 14.73 5.22 -22.34
CA LEU A 255 14.24 6.14 -21.32
C LEU A 255 12.83 6.60 -21.66
N TRP A 256 11.85 6.25 -20.82
CA TRP A 256 10.49 6.79 -20.90
C TRP A 256 10.28 7.77 -19.76
N ARG A 257 9.83 8.98 -20.09
CA ARG A 257 9.61 10.05 -19.12
C ARG A 257 8.13 10.32 -18.98
N TYR A 258 7.68 10.39 -17.75
CA TYR A 258 6.31 10.73 -17.39
C TYR A 258 6.31 11.82 -16.33
N GLU A 259 5.17 12.46 -16.14
CA GLU A 259 4.95 13.42 -15.07
C GLU A 259 3.55 13.26 -14.49
N PHE A 260 3.43 13.37 -13.17
CA PHE A 260 2.16 13.45 -12.46
C PHE A 260 2.27 14.41 -11.27
N VAL A 261 1.14 14.85 -10.72
CA VAL A 261 1.09 15.73 -9.55
C VAL A 261 0.32 15.02 -8.43
N PRO A 262 0.98 14.56 -7.35
CA PRO A 262 0.29 14.03 -6.18
C PRO A 262 -0.51 15.14 -5.51
N LYS A 263 -1.70 14.83 -4.99
CA LYS A 263 -2.61 15.82 -4.40
C LYS A 263 -2.75 15.71 -2.90
N GLU A 264 -2.51 14.52 -2.37
CA GLU A 264 -2.74 14.19 -0.96
C GLU A 264 -1.45 13.67 -0.33
N ASP A 265 -1.37 13.77 0.99
CA ASP A 265 -0.32 13.10 1.75
C ASP A 265 -0.57 11.59 1.76
N GLY A 266 0.50 10.80 1.69
CA GLY A 266 0.42 9.35 1.85
C GLY A 266 1.31 8.57 0.88
N LEU A 267 1.08 7.26 0.85
CA LEU A 267 1.85 6.33 0.04
C LEU A 267 1.18 6.16 -1.33
N TYR A 268 1.89 6.56 -2.39
CA TYR A 268 1.52 6.35 -3.78
C TYR A 268 2.21 5.10 -4.31
N GLU A 269 1.53 4.40 -5.21
CA GLU A 269 2.05 3.24 -5.92
C GLU A 269 2.26 3.57 -7.40
N VAL A 270 3.51 3.57 -7.84
CA VAL A 270 3.90 3.89 -9.22
C VAL A 270 4.23 2.59 -9.94
N ARG A 271 3.37 2.16 -10.86
CA ARG A 271 3.54 0.95 -11.68
C ARG A 271 3.90 1.32 -13.12
N PHE A 272 5.05 0.86 -13.58
CA PHE A 272 5.35 0.79 -15.01
C PHE A 272 4.78 -0.53 -15.54
N VAL A 273 3.87 -0.43 -16.50
CA VAL A 273 3.09 -1.57 -16.97
C VAL A 273 3.18 -1.70 -18.48
N GLY A 274 3.00 -2.93 -18.96
CA GLY A 274 2.76 -3.23 -20.36
C GLY A 274 1.33 -3.70 -20.57
N ASP A 275 0.90 -3.79 -21.82
CA ASP A 275 -0.35 -4.44 -22.21
C ASP A 275 -1.57 -3.85 -21.47
N LYS A 276 -1.64 -2.51 -21.39
CA LYS A 276 -2.70 -1.77 -20.67
C LYS A 276 -2.89 -2.20 -19.20
N GLY A 277 -1.82 -2.59 -18.54
CA GLY A 277 -1.83 -2.98 -17.12
C GLY A 277 -1.80 -4.48 -16.88
N ALA A 278 -1.95 -5.31 -17.92
CA ALA A 278 -1.88 -6.76 -17.76
C ALA A 278 -0.50 -7.24 -17.35
N ARG A 279 0.56 -6.58 -17.84
CA ARG A 279 1.94 -6.92 -17.51
C ARG A 279 2.51 -5.93 -16.50
N LEU A 280 3.06 -6.42 -15.40
CA LEU A 280 3.82 -5.59 -14.46
C LEU A 280 5.30 -5.61 -14.85
N LEU A 281 5.82 -4.47 -15.28
CA LEU A 281 7.22 -4.35 -15.71
C LEU A 281 8.10 -3.84 -14.57
N ALA A 282 7.61 -2.83 -13.84
CA ALA A 282 8.24 -2.38 -12.60
C ALA A 282 7.24 -1.70 -11.65
N LEU A 283 7.59 -1.63 -10.37
CA LEU A 283 6.83 -0.95 -9.31
C LEU A 283 7.79 -0.16 -8.41
N ARG A 284 7.42 1.06 -8.04
CA ARG A 284 8.09 1.85 -6.99
C ARG A 284 7.03 2.51 -6.12
N LEU A 285 7.23 2.46 -4.80
CA LEU A 285 6.41 3.20 -3.85
C LEU A 285 6.98 4.62 -3.68
N LEU A 286 6.10 5.60 -3.55
CA LEU A 286 6.45 7.00 -3.32
C LEU A 286 5.72 7.52 -2.09
N GLN A 287 6.48 7.93 -1.07
CA GLN A 287 5.92 8.63 0.07
C GLN A 287 5.81 10.12 -0.28
N VAL A 288 4.58 10.63 -0.28
CA VAL A 288 4.28 12.06 -0.37
C VAL A 288 3.95 12.54 1.03
N ALA A 289 4.63 13.58 1.49
CA ALA A 289 4.38 14.12 2.81
C ALA A 289 4.77 15.60 2.84
N ARG A 290 3.92 16.44 3.42
CA ARG A 290 4.34 17.77 3.87
C ARG A 290 5.41 17.64 4.95
N ASP A 291 6.37 18.55 4.95
CA ASP A 291 7.34 18.64 6.05
C ASP A 291 6.59 18.83 7.38
N VAL A 292 6.55 17.78 8.19
CA VAL A 292 6.21 17.93 9.59
C VAL A 292 7.49 18.43 10.24
N GLN A 293 7.50 19.71 10.64
CA GLN A 293 8.56 20.23 11.49
C GLN A 293 8.50 19.49 12.83
N LEU A 294 9.20 18.38 12.92
CA LEU A 294 9.43 17.66 14.17
C LEU A 294 10.40 18.54 14.98
N VAL A 295 9.87 19.29 15.96
CA VAL A 295 10.71 19.78 17.05
C VAL A 295 11.25 18.50 17.74
N PRO A 296 12.57 18.29 17.83
CA PRO A 296 13.13 17.19 18.60
C PRO A 296 12.51 17.20 19.99
N SER A 297 12.03 16.02 20.43
CA SER A 297 11.14 15.81 21.59
C SER A 297 11.65 16.38 22.92
N ASP A 298 12.90 16.78 22.99
CA ASP A 298 13.64 17.24 24.16
C ASP A 298 13.96 18.74 24.10
N ALA A 299 14.04 19.34 22.91
CA ALA A 299 14.40 20.73 22.72
C ALA A 299 13.22 21.66 23.02
N SER A 300 13.42 22.58 23.96
CA SER A 300 12.41 23.60 24.22
C SER A 300 12.18 24.51 23.02
N ARG A 301 10.90 24.84 22.73
CA ARG A 301 10.52 25.83 21.70
C ARG A 301 11.21 27.19 21.88
N LEU A 302 11.52 27.57 23.12
CA LEU A 302 12.23 28.79 23.49
C LEU A 302 13.22 28.47 24.63
N SER A 303 14.47 28.88 24.45
CA SER A 303 15.53 28.78 25.46
C SER A 303 15.51 30.01 26.36
N TYR A 304 15.20 29.82 27.65
CA TYR A 304 15.25 30.83 28.70
C TYR A 304 15.45 30.15 30.06
N LYS A 305 15.92 30.91 31.07
CA LYS A 305 16.13 30.41 32.45
C LYS A 305 14.81 29.94 33.04
N ARG A 306 14.75 28.69 33.49
CA ARG A 306 13.57 28.10 34.14
C ARG A 306 13.88 27.74 35.58
N VAL A 307 13.02 28.21 36.47
CA VAL A 307 13.13 27.95 37.91
C VAL A 307 11.95 27.08 38.33
N TYR A 308 12.25 25.95 38.98
CA TYR A 308 11.27 25.03 39.53
C TYR A 308 11.38 25.03 41.05
N VAL A 309 10.33 25.47 41.73
CA VAL A 309 10.18 25.36 43.19
C VAL A 309 9.62 23.97 43.50
N LEU A 310 10.48 23.10 44.01
CA LEU A 310 10.17 21.72 44.32
C LEU A 310 9.74 21.61 45.79
N LEU A 311 8.45 21.42 46.01
CA LEU A 311 7.85 21.29 47.34
C LEU A 311 7.91 19.84 47.83
N PRO A 312 8.17 19.59 49.13
CA PRO A 312 8.21 18.24 49.67
C PRO A 312 6.82 17.60 49.73
N PRO A 313 6.73 16.26 49.76
CA PRO A 313 5.44 15.56 49.87
C PRO A 313 4.63 15.93 51.13
N THR A 314 5.30 16.47 52.16
CA THR A 314 4.68 16.93 53.40
C THR A 314 4.10 18.35 53.31
N ALA A 315 4.30 19.07 52.20
CA ALA A 315 3.84 20.44 52.07
C ALA A 315 2.32 20.51 51.86
N ASP A 316 1.66 21.36 52.64
CA ASP A 316 0.24 21.65 52.52
C ASP A 316 -0.02 22.85 51.57
N ILE A 317 -1.29 23.25 51.47
CA ILE A 317 -1.72 24.34 50.61
C ILE A 317 -1.09 25.70 50.98
N HIS A 318 -0.68 25.90 52.24
CA HIS A 318 -0.06 27.16 52.67
C HIS A 318 1.35 27.28 52.10
N TRP A 319 2.11 26.19 52.08
CA TRP A 319 3.42 26.13 51.41
C TRP A 319 3.31 26.37 49.91
N PHE A 320 2.32 25.77 49.24
CA PHE A 320 2.06 26.02 47.82
C PHE A 320 1.70 27.49 47.55
N THR A 321 0.87 28.09 48.41
CA THR A 321 0.48 29.50 48.29
C THR A 321 1.67 30.44 48.50
N ALA A 322 2.54 30.15 49.47
CA ALA A 322 3.77 30.91 49.72
C ALA A 322 4.74 30.83 48.54
N ALA A 323 4.93 29.62 47.97
CA ALA A 323 5.72 29.43 46.76
C ALA A 323 5.15 30.22 45.57
N ALA A 324 3.83 30.22 45.40
CA ALA A 324 3.15 30.97 44.35
C ALA A 324 3.32 32.49 44.50
N ARG A 325 3.21 33.01 45.73
CA ARG A 325 3.42 34.43 46.01
C ARG A 325 4.87 34.86 45.83
N GLY A 326 5.82 34.06 46.33
CA GLY A 326 7.24 34.37 46.26
C GLY A 326 7.81 34.23 44.85
N GLY A 327 7.34 33.25 44.07
CA GLY A 327 7.80 32.99 42.71
C GLY A 327 7.02 33.70 41.60
N PHE A 328 5.99 34.50 41.93
CA PHE A 328 5.10 35.08 40.94
C PHE A 328 5.84 35.97 39.94
N ASP A 329 6.63 36.92 40.43
CA ASP A 329 7.31 37.91 39.58
C ASP A 329 8.38 37.27 38.70
N GLY A 330 9.06 36.23 39.20
CA GLY A 330 10.01 35.41 38.45
C GLY A 330 9.38 34.34 37.55
N ARG A 331 8.04 34.20 37.54
CA ARG A 331 7.28 33.20 36.78
C ARG A 331 7.76 31.76 37.04
N PHE A 332 8.05 31.43 38.29
CA PHE A 332 8.55 30.11 38.66
C PHE A 332 7.49 29.03 38.47
N THR A 333 7.93 27.84 38.10
CA THR A 333 7.09 26.63 38.09
C THR A 333 7.09 26.03 39.49
N ILE A 334 5.94 25.57 39.98
CA ILE A 334 5.81 24.98 41.31
C ILE A 334 5.25 23.57 41.15
N GLY A 335 5.86 22.61 41.84
CA GLY A 335 5.32 21.26 41.86
C GLY A 335 6.03 20.35 42.86
N PHE A 336 5.71 19.06 42.75
CA PHE A 336 6.00 18.04 43.75
C PHE A 336 6.73 16.83 43.16
N SER A 337 7.29 16.95 41.95
CA SER A 337 7.97 15.87 41.24
C SER A 337 9.41 16.27 40.99
N ALA A 338 10.34 15.51 41.56
CA ALA A 338 11.78 15.69 41.33
C ALA A 338 12.13 15.44 39.85
N ASP A 339 11.40 14.52 39.20
CA ASP A 339 11.58 14.20 37.79
C ASP A 339 11.12 15.38 36.90
N ASP A 340 9.97 15.99 37.19
CA ASP A 340 9.48 17.16 36.44
C ASP A 340 10.40 18.38 36.63
N ALA A 341 10.98 18.50 37.82
CA ALA A 341 11.98 19.53 38.11
C ALA A 341 13.28 19.32 37.31
N GLY A 342 13.59 18.08 36.93
CA GLY A 342 14.83 17.67 36.29
C GLY A 342 14.76 17.46 34.77
N VAL A 343 13.62 17.07 34.20
CA VAL A 343 13.50 16.61 32.79
C VAL A 343 13.48 17.74 31.75
N GLY A 344 14.01 17.47 30.55
CA GLY A 344 14.00 18.34 29.37
C GLY A 344 15.32 19.06 29.08
N ASP A 345 15.63 19.29 27.80
CA ASP A 345 16.82 20.02 27.32
C ASP A 345 16.57 21.54 27.38
N LEU A 346 16.74 22.08 28.58
CA LEU A 346 16.50 23.48 28.94
C LEU A 346 17.85 24.08 29.32
N GLY A 347 18.41 24.93 28.47
CA GLY A 347 19.80 25.39 28.60
C GLY A 347 20.20 25.99 29.96
N ASP A 348 19.27 26.59 30.72
CA ASP A 348 19.50 27.08 32.09
C ASP A 348 18.34 26.68 33.01
N LYS A 349 18.52 25.60 33.78
CA LYS A 349 17.51 25.04 34.69
C LYS A 349 17.97 25.12 36.14
N GLN A 350 17.13 25.72 36.98
CA GLN A 350 17.35 25.87 38.40
C GLN A 350 16.24 25.18 39.18
N VAL A 351 16.61 24.27 40.07
CA VAL A 351 15.70 23.65 41.04
C VAL A 351 15.94 24.29 42.41
N LEU A 352 14.87 24.81 43.00
CA LEU A 352 14.82 25.32 44.37
C LEU A 352 14.08 24.27 45.21
N ALA A 353 14.83 23.37 45.84
CA ALA A 353 14.26 22.27 46.62
C ALA A 353 13.94 22.74 48.04
N VAL A 354 12.64 22.84 48.35
CA VAL A 354 12.16 23.29 49.67
C VAL A 354 12.23 22.14 50.66
N ASN A 355 12.89 22.37 51.79
CA ASN A 355 13.07 21.41 52.87
C ASN A 355 13.39 19.99 52.36
N PRO A 356 14.49 19.80 51.61
CA PRO A 356 14.78 18.54 50.92
C PRO A 356 14.94 17.35 51.87
N HIS A 357 15.19 17.60 53.15
CA HIS A 357 15.22 16.60 54.22
C HIS A 357 13.85 15.97 54.54
N HIS A 358 12.74 16.53 54.03
CA HIS A 358 11.39 15.96 54.13
C HIS A 358 11.05 15.00 52.97
N TRP A 359 11.98 14.78 52.04
CA TRP A 359 11.80 13.82 50.96
C TRP A 359 12.20 12.40 51.41
N PRO A 360 11.45 11.35 51.00
CA PRO A 360 11.79 9.96 51.32
C PRO A 360 13.16 9.54 50.79
N GLU A 361 13.54 10.09 49.64
CA GLU A 361 14.88 9.98 49.06
C GLU A 361 15.68 11.22 49.43
N VAL A 362 16.98 11.05 49.69
CA VAL A 362 17.88 12.17 50.00
C VAL A 362 18.10 13.00 48.74
N LEU A 363 17.22 14.00 48.50
CA LEU A 363 17.34 14.94 47.39
C LEU A 363 18.52 15.89 47.62
N THR A 364 19.59 15.68 46.87
CA THR A 364 20.81 16.49 46.93
C THR A 364 21.22 16.96 45.53
N ALA A 365 22.18 17.89 45.47
CA ALA A 365 22.83 18.25 44.23
C ALA A 365 23.42 17.02 43.50
N SER A 366 23.94 16.03 44.21
CA SER A 366 24.48 14.81 43.60
C SER A 366 23.41 13.92 42.99
N TRP A 367 22.21 13.87 43.59
CA TRP A 367 21.06 13.14 43.02
C TRP A 367 20.65 13.76 41.68
N PHE A 368 20.48 15.09 41.63
CA PHE A 368 20.16 15.78 40.38
C PHE A 368 21.29 15.67 39.36
N GLN A 369 22.56 15.79 39.76
CA GLN A 369 23.68 15.62 38.83
C GLN A 369 23.75 14.21 38.22
N HIS A 370 23.36 13.18 38.97
CA HIS A 370 23.34 11.79 38.51
C HIS A 370 22.17 11.49 37.57
N HIS A 371 20.96 11.95 37.92
CA HIS A 371 19.73 11.64 37.19
C HIS A 371 19.37 12.66 36.10
N TYR A 372 19.76 13.93 36.29
CA TYR A 372 19.45 15.07 35.42
C TYR A 372 20.66 16.01 35.27
N PRO A 373 21.71 15.61 34.53
CA PRO A 373 22.91 16.41 34.35
C PRO A 373 22.59 17.82 33.80
N GLY A 374 23.23 18.85 34.36
CA GLY A 374 23.04 20.24 33.94
C GLY A 374 22.02 21.04 34.75
N VAL A 375 21.28 20.38 35.66
CA VAL A 375 20.39 21.06 36.61
C VAL A 375 21.20 21.74 37.72
N LYS A 376 20.98 23.05 37.92
CA LYS A 376 21.47 23.76 39.10
C LYS A 376 20.55 23.49 40.28
N PHE A 377 21.10 23.04 41.40
CA PHE A 377 20.34 22.70 42.60
C PHE A 377 20.63 23.68 43.72
N THR A 378 19.58 24.21 44.35
CA THR A 378 19.66 25.02 45.57
C THR A 378 18.67 24.47 46.61
N ALA A 379 19.16 24.15 47.80
CA ALA A 379 18.31 23.76 48.92
C ALA A 379 17.78 25.03 49.61
N VAL A 380 16.46 25.07 49.83
CA VAL A 380 15.77 26.13 50.56
C VAL A 380 15.31 25.57 51.89
N ILE A 381 15.82 26.11 53.01
CA ILE A 381 15.41 25.70 54.35
C ILE A 381 14.49 26.77 54.93
N ALA A 382 13.24 26.40 55.16
CA ALA A 382 12.19 27.31 55.66
C ALA A 382 11.42 26.62 56.78
N SER A 383 11.19 27.33 57.89
CA SER A 383 10.50 26.75 59.06
C SER A 383 8.98 26.89 58.97
N LYS A 384 8.50 27.93 58.28
CA LYS A 384 7.08 28.18 58.00
C LYS A 384 6.88 28.73 56.58
N PRO A 385 5.65 28.69 56.02
CA PRO A 385 5.38 29.18 54.67
C PRO A 385 5.85 30.62 54.39
N ASP A 386 5.67 31.54 55.35
CA ASP A 386 6.11 32.93 55.20
C ASP A 386 7.63 33.06 54.97
N ASP A 387 8.43 32.15 55.56
CA ASP A 387 9.88 32.15 55.38
C ASP A 387 10.24 31.76 53.93
N LEU A 388 9.49 30.83 53.32
CA LEU A 388 9.67 30.45 51.92
C LEU A 388 9.28 31.60 50.98
N GLU A 389 8.17 32.29 51.26
CA GLU A 389 7.75 33.45 50.45
C GLU A 389 8.83 34.53 50.46
N ALA A 390 9.36 34.88 51.63
CA ALA A 390 10.42 35.87 51.79
C ALA A 390 11.71 35.42 51.08
N TRP A 391 12.14 34.18 51.31
CA TRP A 391 13.35 33.63 50.69
C TRP A 391 13.29 33.68 49.16
N LEU A 392 12.15 33.33 48.56
CA LEU A 392 11.98 33.35 47.09
C LEU A 392 12.01 34.76 46.50
N LYS A 393 11.48 35.76 47.23
CA LYS A 393 11.54 37.17 46.82
C LYS A 393 12.97 37.70 46.86
N ASP A 394 13.67 37.46 47.97
CA ASP A 394 15.06 37.87 48.13
C ASP A 394 15.96 37.20 47.06
N TRP A 395 15.73 35.90 46.81
CA TRP A 395 16.47 35.17 45.78
C TRP A 395 16.24 35.73 44.37
N LEU A 396 15.03 36.20 44.07
CA LEU A 396 14.72 36.83 42.79
C LEU A 396 15.45 38.17 42.63
N ASP A 397 15.55 38.97 43.69
CA ASP A 397 16.23 40.27 43.66
C ASP A 397 17.76 40.15 43.50
N GLU A 398 18.33 38.99 43.88
CA GLU A 398 19.77 38.71 43.79
C GLU A 398 20.22 38.06 42.46
N THR A 399 19.30 37.60 41.61
CA THR A 399 19.62 36.82 40.38
C THR A 399 19.05 37.40 39.11
#